data_AF-A0A1J5H864-F1
#
_entry.id   AF-A0A1J5H864-F1
#
_cell.length_a   1.000
_cell.length_b   1.000
_cell.length_c   1.000
_cell.angle_alpha   90.00
_cell.angle_beta   90.00
_cell.angle_gamma   90.00
#
_symmetry.space_group_name_H-M   'P 1'
#
loop_
_entity.id
_entity.type
_entity.pdbx_description
1 polymer ?
#
loop_
_entity_poly.entity_id
_entity_poly.type
_entity_poly.pdbx_seq_one_letter_code
_entity_poly.pdbx_strand_id
1 'polypeptide(L)'
;MDLVKIVIYTPSDYANSIRSVLAEAGAGNIGNYDSCSFSSKGVGRFRPLDGSSPHTGNIHEITEVDEERIETICPRDKAPDIISKVKAAHPYEEPAIDVYPLLDL
;
A
#
# COMPACT_ATOMS: atom_id res chain seq x y z
N MET A 1 4.47 1.28 -22.48
CA MET A 1 3.29 0.66 -21.80
C MET A 1 2.87 1.63 -20.71
N ASP A 2 1.59 1.95 -20.52
CA ASP A 2 1.23 2.96 -19.50
C ASP A 2 1.29 2.32 -18.10
N LEU A 3 2.38 2.63 -17.38
CA LEU A 3 2.69 2.05 -16.09
C LEU A 3 2.54 3.10 -14.99
N VAL A 4 2.15 2.61 -13.82
CA VAL A 4 2.14 3.40 -12.59
C VAL A 4 2.94 2.70 -11.51
N LYS A 5 3.48 3.47 -10.57
CA LYS A 5 4.01 2.97 -9.31
C LYS A 5 2.92 3.10 -8.25
N ILE A 6 2.54 1.99 -7.63
CA ILE A 6 1.68 1.99 -6.44
C ILE A 6 2.60 1.98 -5.21
N VAL A 7 2.30 2.84 -4.24
CA VAL A 7 2.96 2.88 -2.93
C VAL A 7 1.90 2.74 -1.84
N ILE A 8 2.13 1.83 -0.89
CA ILE A 8 1.23 1.51 0.22
C ILE A 8 2.02 1.58 1.52
N TYR A 9 1.40 2.08 2.58
CA TYR A 9 1.97 2.15 3.93
C TYR A 9 1.12 1.28 4.85
N THR A 10 1.74 0.30 5.50
CA THR A 10 1.05 -0.69 6.34
C THR A 10 1.89 -1.01 7.58
N PRO A 11 1.28 -1.39 8.72
CA PRO A 11 2.01 -1.94 9.84
C PRO A 11 2.91 -3.11 9.40
N SER A 12 4.09 -3.19 10.00
CA SER A 12 5.11 -4.19 9.64
C SER A 12 4.57 -5.64 9.67
N ASP A 13 3.69 -5.95 10.63
CA ASP A 13 3.11 -7.29 10.77
C ASP A 13 2.13 -7.68 9.65
N TYR A 14 1.60 -6.69 8.91
CA TYR A 14 0.71 -6.90 7.76
C TYR A 14 1.45 -6.79 6.41
N ALA A 15 2.71 -6.36 6.41
CA ALA A 15 3.45 -6.05 5.20
C ALA A 15 3.59 -7.24 4.23
N ASN A 16 3.79 -8.45 4.77
CA ASN A 16 3.83 -9.67 3.95
C ASN A 16 2.49 -9.96 3.28
N SER A 17 1.38 -9.80 4.00
CA SER A 17 0.04 -10.04 3.45
C SER A 17 -0.26 -9.05 2.31
N ILE A 18 0.08 -7.77 2.48
CA ILE A 18 -0.09 -6.75 1.44
C ILE A 18 0.76 -7.06 0.20
N ARG A 19 2.02 -7.49 0.36
CA ARG A 19 2.87 -7.93 -0.76
C ARG A 19 2.24 -9.10 -1.54
N SER A 20 1.70 -10.09 -0.83
CA SER A 20 1.00 -11.22 -1.46
C SER A 20 -0.21 -10.76 -2.27
N VAL A 21 -1.06 -9.89 -1.71
CA VAL A 21 -2.25 -9.36 -2.40
C VAL A 21 -1.87 -8.58 -3.66
N LEU A 22 -0.82 -7.75 -3.59
CA LEU A 22 -0.29 -7.04 -4.75
C LEU A 22 0.14 -8.01 -5.86
N ALA A 23 0.92 -9.03 -5.50
CA ALA A 23 1.44 -10.02 -6.44
C ALA A 23 0.32 -10.85 -7.08
N GLU A 24 -0.61 -11.38 -6.28
CA GLU A 24 -1.77 -12.15 -6.76
C GLU A 24 -2.70 -11.33 -7.66
N ALA A 25 -2.81 -10.03 -7.41
CA ALA A 25 -3.55 -9.10 -8.26
C ALA A 25 -2.79 -8.71 -9.55
N GLY A 26 -1.54 -9.17 -9.72
CA GLY A 26 -0.74 -8.99 -10.92
C GLY A 26 0.13 -7.73 -10.94
N ALA A 27 0.35 -7.07 -9.80
CA ALA A 27 1.38 -6.05 -9.66
C ALA A 27 2.78 -6.69 -9.66
N GLY A 28 3.80 -5.92 -10.01
CA GLY A 28 5.19 -6.38 -9.93
C GLY A 28 5.61 -7.38 -11.01
N ASN A 29 4.88 -7.46 -12.13
CA ASN A 29 5.29 -8.24 -13.28
C ASN A 29 6.25 -7.43 -14.17
N ILE A 30 7.50 -7.86 -14.25
CA ILE A 30 8.58 -7.21 -15.00
C ILE A 30 9.35 -8.27 -15.81
N GLY A 31 9.10 -8.34 -17.12
CA GLY A 31 9.73 -9.35 -17.98
C GLY A 31 9.38 -10.77 -17.53
N ASN A 32 10.40 -11.55 -17.13
CA ASN A 32 10.24 -12.92 -16.64
C ASN A 32 10.18 -13.02 -15.10
N TYR A 33 9.99 -11.90 -14.41
CA TYR A 33 9.89 -11.84 -12.95
C TYR A 33 8.48 -11.41 -12.54
N ASP A 34 7.90 -12.11 -11.57
CA ASP A 34 6.66 -11.72 -10.92
C ASP A 34 6.94 -11.15 -9.51
N SER A 35 5.88 -10.70 -8.83
CA SER A 35 5.90 -10.34 -7.41
C SER A 35 6.94 -9.28 -7.03
N CYS A 36 7.44 -8.50 -7.99
CA CYS A 36 8.48 -7.51 -7.75
C CYS A 36 7.93 -6.35 -6.93
N SER A 37 8.48 -6.15 -5.74
CA SER A 37 8.19 -5.00 -4.87
C SER A 37 9.46 -4.60 -4.11
N PHE A 38 9.51 -3.35 -3.69
CA PHE A 38 10.52 -2.84 -2.77
C PHE A 38 9.84 -2.39 -1.48
N SER A 39 10.54 -2.51 -0.36
CA SER A 39 10.00 -2.11 0.94
C SER A 39 11.04 -1.34 1.75
N SER A 40 10.59 -0.29 2.42
CA SER A 40 11.40 0.49 3.36
C SER A 40 10.64 0.67 4.67
N LYS A 41 11.31 0.47 5.80
CA LYS A 41 10.73 0.72 7.13
C LYS A 41 10.71 2.22 7.44
N GLY A 42 9.68 2.64 8.16
CA GLY A 42 9.51 4.02 8.62
C GLY A 42 8.51 4.11 9.76
N VAL A 43 8.22 5.34 10.19
CA VAL A 43 7.22 5.62 11.23
C VAL A 43 6.04 6.33 10.60
N GLY A 44 4.87 5.70 10.63
CA GLY A 44 3.60 6.33 10.32
C GLY A 44 3.14 7.18 11.51
N ARG A 45 2.59 8.37 11.25
CA ARG A 45 2.05 9.26 12.30
C ARG A 45 0.68 9.78 11.91
N PHE A 46 -0.30 9.60 12.77
CA PHE A 46 -1.67 10.07 12.55
C PHE A 46 -2.35 10.44 13.87
N ARG A 47 -3.47 11.16 13.76
CA ARG A 47 -4.35 11.48 14.89
C ARG A 47 -5.78 11.11 14.49
N PRO A 48 -6.36 10.05 15.05
CA PRO A 48 -7.78 9.73 14.83
C PRO A 48 -8.66 10.90 15.28
N LEU A 49 -9.71 11.20 14.51
CA LEU A 49 -10.68 12.26 14.82
C LEU A 49 -12.01 11.63 15.22
N ASP A 50 -12.97 12.44 15.69
CA ASP A 50 -14.31 11.95 16.00
C ASP A 50 -14.92 11.26 14.77
N GLY A 51 -15.45 10.05 14.97
CA GLY A 51 -16.01 9.21 13.92
C GLY A 51 -15.03 8.22 13.26
N SER A 52 -13.73 8.28 13.58
CA SER A 52 -12.76 7.26 13.14
C SER A 52 -12.94 5.94 13.90
N SER A 53 -12.76 4.80 13.22
CA SER A 53 -12.60 3.48 13.87
C SER A 53 -11.16 2.97 13.68
N PRO A 54 -10.16 3.61 14.33
CA PRO A 54 -8.76 3.31 14.06
C PRO A 54 -8.41 1.89 14.51
N HIS A 55 -7.59 1.20 13.71
CA HIS A 55 -7.02 -0.09 14.10
C HIS A 55 -6.12 0.03 15.35
N THR A 56 -5.39 1.16 15.45
CA THR A 56 -4.48 1.49 16.55
C THR A 56 -4.59 2.99 16.86
N GLY A 57 -4.45 3.36 18.13
CA GLY A 57 -4.42 4.75 18.58
C GLY A 57 -5.73 5.22 19.22
N ASN A 58 -5.65 6.32 19.96
CA ASN A 58 -6.79 6.91 20.65
C ASN A 58 -7.28 8.17 19.92
N ILE A 59 -8.59 8.43 20.00
CA ILE A 59 -9.20 9.65 19.45
C ILE A 59 -8.51 10.89 20.02
N HIS A 60 -8.17 11.85 19.14
CA HIS A 60 -7.46 13.11 19.42
C HIS A 60 -6.01 12.99 19.90
N GLU A 61 -5.44 11.79 20.01
CA GLU A 61 -4.04 11.57 20.38
C GLU A 61 -3.17 11.26 19.16
N ILE A 62 -1.94 11.80 19.15
CA ILE A 62 -0.96 11.44 18.11
C ILE A 62 -0.50 10.01 18.37
N THR A 63 -0.67 9.18 17.37
CA THR A 63 -0.22 7.79 17.36
C THR A 63 0.92 7.63 16.36
N GLU A 64 1.93 6.87 16.75
CA GLU A 64 3.06 6.50 15.91
C GLU A 64 3.13 4.98 15.80
N VAL A 65 3.38 4.47 14.59
CA VAL A 65 3.41 3.03 14.30
C VAL A 65 4.61 2.72 13.40
N ASP A 66 5.29 1.61 13.68
CA ASP A 66 6.31 1.06 12.78
C ASP A 66 5.65 0.48 11.53
N GLU A 67 5.87 1.13 10.40
CA GLU A 67 5.26 0.80 9.12
C GLU A 67 6.30 0.41 8.08
N GLU A 68 5.85 -0.38 7.10
CA GLU A 68 6.57 -0.59 5.85
C GLU A 68 5.89 0.19 4.72
N ARG A 69 6.67 1.02 4.04
CA ARG A 69 6.34 1.58 2.74
C ARG A 69 6.67 0.55 1.68
N ILE A 70 5.65 -0.08 1.11
CA ILE A 70 5.73 -1.07 0.04
C ILE A 70 5.47 -0.37 -1.28
N GLU A 71 6.30 -0.63 -2.28
CA GLU A 71 6.14 -0.03 -3.60
C GLU A 71 6.32 -1.05 -4.72
N THR A 72 5.49 -0.97 -5.76
CA THR A 72 5.51 -1.88 -6.91
C THR A 72 5.02 -1.18 -8.18
N ILE A 73 5.34 -1.75 -9.34
CA ILE A 73 4.87 -1.26 -10.64
C ILE A 73 3.64 -2.05 -11.08
N CYS A 74 2.71 -1.42 -11.77
CA CYS A 74 1.61 -2.12 -12.42
C CYS A 74 1.12 -1.40 -13.69
N PRO A 75 0.44 -2.12 -14.61
CA PRO A 75 -0.32 -1.50 -15.69
C PRO A 75 -1.39 -0.55 -15.14
N ARG A 76 -1.49 0.66 -15.72
CA ARG A 76 -2.41 1.70 -15.25
C ARG A 76 -3.87 1.24 -15.23
N ASP A 77 -4.28 0.47 -16.22
CA ASP A 77 -5.64 -0.08 -16.35
C ASP A 77 -6.00 -1.09 -15.26
N LYS A 78 -5.01 -1.78 -14.69
CA LYS A 78 -5.18 -2.72 -13.58
C LYS A 78 -5.13 -2.05 -12.20
N ALA A 79 -4.57 -0.85 -12.11
CA ALA A 79 -4.37 -0.17 -10.82
C ALA A 79 -5.66 -0.05 -9.98
N PRO A 80 -6.84 0.31 -10.53
CA PRO A 80 -8.07 0.40 -9.73
C PRO A 80 -8.49 -0.92 -9.06
N ASP A 81 -8.42 -2.04 -9.78
CA ASP A 81 -8.75 -3.37 -9.22
C ASP A 81 -7.75 -3.80 -8.15
N ILE A 82 -6.45 -3.59 -8.41
CA ILE A 82 -5.38 -3.88 -7.45
C ILE A 82 -5.57 -3.07 -6.16
N ILE A 83 -5.85 -1.77 -6.28
CA ILE A 83 -6.09 -0.88 -5.13
C ILE A 83 -7.32 -1.36 -4.35
N SER A 84 -8.40 -1.76 -5.02
CA SER A 84 -9.59 -2.29 -4.35
C SER A 84 -9.28 -3.54 -3.52
N LYS A 85 -8.46 -4.46 -4.05
CA LYS A 85 -8.04 -5.67 -3.33
C LYS A 85 -7.13 -5.36 -2.14
N VAL A 86 -6.19 -4.43 -2.31
CA VAL A 86 -5.34 -3.94 -1.22
C VAL A 86 -6.18 -3.35 -0.11
N LYS A 87 -7.15 -2.46 -0.43
CA LYS A 87 -8.05 -1.86 0.56
C LYS A 87 -8.84 -2.91 1.34
N ALA A 88 -9.33 -3.96 0.67
CA ALA A 88 -10.07 -5.03 1.33
C ALA A 88 -9.21 -5.89 2.28
N ALA A 89 -7.90 -5.99 2.01
CA ALA A 89 -6.96 -6.75 2.84
C ALA A 89 -6.23 -5.90 3.89
N HIS A 90 -6.33 -4.58 3.82
CA HIS A 90 -5.60 -3.66 4.67
C HIS A 90 -6.18 -3.62 6.09
N PRO A 91 -5.36 -3.57 7.16
CA PRO A 91 -5.87 -3.49 8.54
C PRO A 91 -6.54 -2.15 8.87
N TYR A 92 -6.20 -1.09 8.15
CA TYR A 92 -6.75 0.25 8.35
C TYR A 92 -8.02 0.46 7.55
N GLU A 93 -8.98 1.17 8.15
CA GLU A 93 -10.24 1.58 7.52
C GLU A 93 -9.99 2.41 6.25
N GLU A 94 -9.08 3.38 6.32
CA GLU A 94 -8.69 4.26 5.22
C GLU A 94 -7.17 4.19 5.01
N PRO A 95 -6.66 3.25 4.20
CA PRO A 95 -5.23 3.13 3.95
C PRO A 95 -4.70 4.27 3.08
N ALA A 96 -3.52 4.78 3.43
CA ALA A 96 -2.76 5.70 2.58
C ALA A 96 -2.18 4.93 1.38
N ILE A 97 -2.52 5.37 0.17
CA ILE A 97 -2.07 4.77 -1.09
C ILE A 97 -1.71 5.88 -2.06
N ASP A 98 -0.47 5.90 -2.54
CA ASP A 98 -0.03 6.82 -3.59
C ASP A 98 0.05 6.08 -4.94
N VAL A 99 -0.28 6.78 -6.02
CA VAL A 99 -0.16 6.28 -7.38
C VAL A 99 0.60 7.31 -8.21
N TYR A 100 1.81 6.95 -8.66
CA TYR A 100 2.64 7.81 -9.48
C TYR A 100 2.63 7.35 -10.94
N PRO A 101 2.33 8.23 -11.91
CA PRO A 101 2.53 7.90 -13.32
C PRO A 101 4.03 7.74 -13.60
N LEU A 102 4.39 6.73 -14.38
CA LEU A 102 5.77 6.52 -14.82
C LEU A 102 5.92 6.95 -16.27
N LEU A 103 7.02 7.62 -16.58
CA LEU A 103 7.39 7.95 -17.96
C LEU A 103 8.08 6.75 -18.60
N ASP A 104 7.75 6.50 -19.86
CA ASP A 104 8.44 5.56 -20.74
C ASP A 104 9.48 6.38 -21.52
N LEU A 105 10.76 6.26 -21.16
CA LEU A 105 11.88 7.05 -21.71
C LEU A 105 12.68 6.25 -22.73
#